data_AF-A0A947NSE3-F1
#
_entry.id   AF-A0A947NSE3-F1
#
_cell.length_a   1.000
_cell.length_b   1.000
_cell.length_c   1.000
_cell.angle_alpha   90.00
_cell.angle_beta   90.00
_cell.angle_gamma   90.00
#
_symmetry.space_group_name_H-M   'P 1'
#
loop_
_entity.id
_entity.type
_entity.pdbx_description
1 polymer ?
#
loop_
_entity_poly.entity_id
_entity_poly.type
_entity_poly.pdbx_seq_one_letter_code
_entity_poly.pdbx_strand_id
1 'polypeptide(L)'
;MEITRVIIGNWFPRTKLHLKEYFDLLKHGTANAGLDLTRLKEIREELKPRNVRYIGGRFDCVKADFGKMTIAYHEDGLLTASLETSKYQPSTDQLQTFIKAQLTPLIGLLFAKGASVLSYGMSGNSQNTTIVLTKNSSEAELEKFCLEQGDEIHFVARHADRTVYFADRIIIIDEGAGGVSSTIQVTDSLILARSYERRLRDFLELYRTLWDKITTIQERKAIPSSELSLIRDQLLNYRRDVAITGARIGQMLVYLNERKSEIDDLGLTETLRSVEAYRFDKLISATDYTTKLWDMLKDYLDSTVEITGFFYQENLQKEIGIQQFIFLISAVATIIGLGSIAGASIMFLDTNGNELFDGLLSSFDYTALYKFGGLALLASLIIFLVVKPLIKRLYRIKPAKLLGRYRDPGKH
;
A
#
# COMPACT_ATOMS: atom_id res chain seq x y z
N MET A 1 -1.05 11.71 43.96
CA MET A 1 -0.92 11.93 42.51
C MET A 1 -1.83 13.08 42.05
N GLU A 2 -1.24 14.14 41.51
CA GLU A 2 -1.97 15.24 40.87
C GLU A 2 -1.78 15.14 39.35
N ILE A 3 -2.85 14.80 38.61
CA ILE A 3 -2.84 14.89 37.15
C ILE A 3 -3.05 16.35 36.78
N THR A 4 -2.18 16.87 35.92
CA THR A 4 -2.27 18.25 35.43
C THR A 4 -2.82 18.28 34.00
N ARG A 5 -2.38 17.33 33.17
CA ARG A 5 -2.72 17.30 31.74
C ARG A 5 -2.76 15.87 31.22
N VAL A 6 -3.71 15.62 30.32
CA VAL A 6 -3.74 14.41 29.49
C VAL A 6 -3.45 14.82 28.05
N ILE A 7 -2.54 14.11 27.39
CA ILE A 7 -2.13 14.35 26.02
C ILE A 7 -2.31 13.06 25.23
N ILE A 8 -2.95 13.15 24.09
CA ILE A 8 -3.09 12.05 23.15
C ILE A 8 -2.47 12.46 21.84
N GLY A 9 -1.60 11.62 21.29
CA GLY A 9 -0.94 11.91 20.04
C GLY A 9 -0.88 10.77 19.06
N ASN A 10 -0.68 11.16 17.81
CA ASN A 10 -0.47 10.27 16.69
C ASN A 10 0.44 10.97 15.67
N TRP A 11 0.96 10.23 14.71
CA TRP A 11 1.83 10.76 13.69
C TRP A 11 1.35 10.34 12.31
N PHE A 12 1.15 11.32 11.44
CA PHE A 12 0.70 11.17 10.05
C PHE A 12 1.69 11.87 9.13
N PRO A 13 2.71 11.18 8.57
CA PRO A 13 3.78 11.82 7.81
C PRO A 13 3.24 12.77 6.73
N ARG A 14 3.53 14.06 6.83
CA ARG A 14 3.04 15.10 5.91
C ARG A 14 4.12 16.16 5.69
N THR A 15 3.79 17.12 4.82
CA THR A 15 4.68 18.23 4.47
C THR A 15 4.08 19.55 4.95
N LYS A 16 4.90 20.59 4.99
CA LYS A 16 4.49 21.98 5.19
C LYS A 16 3.35 22.45 4.26
N LEU A 17 3.25 21.91 3.05
CA LEU A 17 2.14 22.23 2.13
C LEU A 17 0.80 21.75 2.69
N HIS A 18 0.76 20.52 3.20
CA HIS A 18 -0.40 19.95 3.87
C HIS A 18 -0.72 20.68 5.19
N LEU A 19 0.32 21.12 5.91
CA LEU A 19 0.14 21.93 7.12
C LEU A 19 -0.55 23.26 6.80
N LYS A 20 -0.19 23.89 5.68
CA LYS A 20 -0.82 25.13 5.21
C LYS A 20 -2.29 24.90 4.81
N GLU A 21 -2.59 23.81 4.10
CA GLU A 21 -3.99 23.43 3.81
C GLU A 21 -4.81 23.21 5.10
N TYR A 22 -4.20 22.56 6.09
CA TYR A 22 -4.83 22.38 7.40
C TYR A 22 -5.09 23.72 8.11
N PHE A 23 -4.13 24.64 8.07
CA PHE A 23 -4.30 25.99 8.59
C PHE A 23 -5.44 26.74 7.88
N ASP A 24 -5.45 26.75 6.55
CA ASP A 24 -6.45 27.44 5.75
C ASP A 24 -7.84 26.86 6.00
N LEU A 25 -7.95 25.54 6.19
CA LEU A 25 -9.21 24.89 6.52
C LEU A 25 -9.73 25.35 7.89
N LEU A 26 -8.89 25.29 8.93
CA LEU A 26 -9.31 25.70 10.26
C LEU A 26 -9.61 27.19 10.34
N LYS A 27 -8.79 28.03 9.70
CA LYS A 27 -8.91 29.48 9.79
C LYS A 27 -10.07 30.01 8.94
N HIS A 28 -10.15 29.55 7.69
CA HIS A 28 -10.97 30.16 6.65
C HIS A 28 -12.03 29.22 6.06
N GLY A 29 -11.97 27.91 6.32
CA GLY A 29 -12.91 26.94 5.76
C GLY A 29 -12.62 26.63 4.29
N THR A 30 -11.35 26.76 3.89
CA THR A 30 -10.88 26.63 2.51
C THR A 30 -9.67 25.70 2.45
N ALA A 31 -9.42 25.09 1.29
CA ALA A 31 -8.21 24.32 1.02
C ALA A 31 -7.83 24.48 -0.47
N ASN A 32 -6.76 23.80 -0.92
CA ASN A 32 -6.30 23.84 -2.31
C ASN A 32 -7.36 23.38 -3.32
N ALA A 33 -7.12 23.73 -4.59
CA ALA A 33 -8.06 23.51 -5.69
C ALA A 33 -8.45 22.04 -5.85
N GLY A 34 -9.76 21.78 -5.91
CA GLY A 34 -10.33 20.46 -6.19
C GLY A 34 -11.03 19.78 -5.01
N LEU A 35 -11.04 20.37 -3.81
CA LEU A 35 -11.90 19.93 -2.71
C LEU A 35 -13.23 20.68 -2.70
N ASP A 36 -14.29 20.04 -2.21
CA ASP A 36 -15.63 20.64 -2.11
C ASP A 36 -15.64 21.73 -1.04
N LEU A 37 -15.62 23.00 -1.48
CA LEU A 37 -15.60 24.17 -0.60
C LEU A 37 -16.84 24.25 0.31
N THR A 38 -18.01 23.78 -0.15
CA THR A 38 -19.23 23.76 0.66
C THR A 38 -19.03 22.81 1.83
N ARG A 39 -18.53 21.61 1.54
CA ARG A 39 -18.23 20.60 2.57
C ARG A 39 -17.17 21.07 3.56
N LEU A 40 -16.13 21.76 3.10
CA LEU A 40 -15.08 22.31 3.97
C LEU A 40 -15.61 23.38 4.94
N LYS A 41 -16.52 24.25 4.47
CA LYS A 41 -17.19 25.24 5.31
C LYS A 41 -18.08 24.59 6.36
N GLU A 42 -18.90 23.60 5.97
CA GLU A 42 -19.73 22.83 6.90
C GLU A 42 -18.90 22.21 8.02
N ILE A 43 -17.81 21.53 7.66
CA ILE A 43 -16.89 20.89 8.62
C ILE A 43 -16.31 21.93 9.57
N ARG A 44 -15.86 23.08 9.07
CA ARG A 44 -15.32 24.13 9.93
C ARG A 44 -16.37 24.68 10.91
N GLU A 45 -17.60 24.91 10.44
CA GLU A 45 -18.70 25.40 11.28
C GLU A 45 -19.13 24.37 12.34
N GLU A 46 -19.00 23.08 12.06
CA GLU A 46 -19.20 22.01 13.03
C GLU A 46 -18.09 21.99 14.09
N LEU A 47 -16.84 22.07 13.64
CA LEU A 47 -15.65 22.01 14.51
C LEU A 47 -15.47 23.23 15.41
N LYS A 48 -15.91 24.41 14.96
CA LYS A 48 -15.81 25.69 15.67
C LYS A 48 -14.40 25.97 16.23
N PRO A 49 -13.33 25.87 15.41
CA PRO A 49 -11.97 26.08 15.89
C PRO A 49 -11.79 27.53 16.39
N ARG A 50 -11.10 27.68 17.52
CA ARG A 50 -10.74 28.97 18.12
C ARG A 50 -9.23 29.13 18.16
N ASN A 51 -8.76 30.37 18.25
CA ASN A 51 -7.34 30.71 18.40
C ASN A 51 -6.41 30.03 17.37
N VAL A 52 -6.90 29.79 16.15
CA VAL A 52 -6.10 29.16 15.08
C VAL A 52 -4.90 30.06 14.75
N ARG A 53 -3.70 29.52 14.98
CA ARG A 53 -2.40 30.18 14.77
C ARG A 53 -1.46 29.26 14.00
N TYR A 54 -0.80 29.84 13.00
CA TYR A 54 0.37 29.24 12.37
C TYR A 54 1.61 29.75 13.11
N ILE A 55 2.40 28.85 13.66
CA ILE A 55 3.61 29.16 14.42
C ILE A 55 4.78 28.71 13.56
N GLY A 56 5.49 29.69 13.00
CA GLY A 56 6.71 29.44 12.25
C GLY A 56 7.87 29.11 13.19
N GLY A 57 8.78 28.24 12.76
CA GLY A 57 9.97 27.89 13.53
C GLY A 57 10.85 26.87 12.81
N ARG A 58 11.64 26.14 13.60
CA ARG A 58 12.39 24.95 13.14
C ARG A 58 11.47 23.79 12.80
N PHE A 59 10.36 23.68 13.53
CA PHE A 59 9.18 22.91 13.13
C PHE A 59 7.98 23.83 13.06
N ASP A 60 7.50 24.08 11.84
CA ASP A 60 6.25 24.81 11.68
C ASP A 60 5.12 23.99 12.29
N CYS A 61 4.22 24.65 13.03
CA CYS A 61 3.05 24.00 13.60
C CYS A 61 1.81 24.89 13.54
N VAL A 62 0.65 24.25 13.42
CA VAL A 62 -0.66 24.88 13.55
C VAL A 62 -1.22 24.51 14.90
N LYS A 63 -1.54 25.53 15.71
CA LYS A 63 -2.23 25.36 16.99
C LYS A 63 -3.64 25.92 16.92
N ALA A 64 -4.60 25.19 17.48
CA ALA A 64 -5.99 25.60 17.56
C ALA A 64 -6.67 25.01 18.80
N ASP A 65 -7.65 25.75 19.32
CA ASP A 65 -8.46 25.35 20.46
C ASP A 65 -9.84 24.87 20.01
N PHE A 66 -10.30 23.76 20.58
CA PHE A 66 -11.61 23.17 20.34
C PHE A 66 -12.30 22.95 21.69
N GLY A 67 -13.07 23.96 22.12
CA GLY A 67 -13.61 23.99 23.47
C GLY A 67 -12.49 24.14 24.51
N LYS A 68 -12.26 23.09 25.31
CA LYS A 68 -11.16 23.03 26.30
C LYS A 68 -9.91 22.30 25.78
N MET A 69 -10.01 21.67 24.62
CA MET A 69 -8.91 20.89 24.03
C MET A 69 -8.02 21.83 23.22
N THR A 70 -6.71 21.63 23.32
CA THR A 70 -5.73 22.30 22.46
C THR A 70 -5.12 21.27 21.54
N ILE A 71 -5.12 21.54 20.24
CA ILE A 71 -4.53 20.70 19.21
C ILE A 71 -3.30 21.39 18.64
N ALA A 72 -2.21 20.65 18.49
CA ALA A 72 -1.05 21.06 17.71
C ALA A 72 -0.81 20.04 16.60
N TYR A 73 -0.61 20.53 15.38
CA TYR A 73 -0.25 19.74 14.22
C TYR A 73 1.03 20.28 13.62
N HIS A 74 2.06 19.46 13.54
CA HIS A 74 3.40 19.83 13.10
C HIS A 74 3.58 19.50 11.61
N GLU A 75 4.51 20.20 10.96
CA GLU A 75 4.76 20.04 9.52
C GLU A 75 5.21 18.64 9.12
N ASP A 76 5.89 17.93 10.02
CA ASP A 76 6.31 16.54 9.86
C ASP A 76 5.17 15.53 10.07
N GLY A 77 3.98 16.02 10.43
CA GLY A 77 2.78 15.22 10.63
C GLY A 77 2.49 14.81 12.08
N LEU A 78 3.27 15.26 13.06
CA LEU A 78 2.96 14.98 14.46
C LEU A 78 1.68 15.72 14.87
N LEU A 79 0.70 14.98 15.38
CA LEU A 79 -0.56 15.51 15.90
C LEU A 79 -0.62 15.23 17.40
N THR A 80 -0.80 16.29 18.19
CA THR A 80 -1.02 16.19 19.63
C THR A 80 -2.31 16.89 20.01
N ALA A 81 -3.13 16.25 20.84
CA ALA A 81 -4.33 16.79 21.43
C ALA A 81 -4.18 16.76 22.96
N SER A 82 -4.34 17.90 23.61
CA SER A 82 -4.16 18.01 25.07
C SER A 82 -5.37 18.61 25.75
N LEU A 83 -5.61 18.17 26.99
CA LEU A 83 -6.63 18.71 27.88
C LEU A 83 -6.03 18.91 29.28
N GLU A 84 -6.12 20.12 29.80
CA GLU A 84 -5.79 20.43 31.21
C GLU A 84 -6.90 19.87 32.10
N THR A 85 -6.56 18.97 33.01
CA THR A 85 -7.54 18.17 33.75
C THR A 85 -6.91 17.40 34.90
N SER A 86 -7.69 17.18 35.96
CA SER A 86 -7.35 16.26 37.05
C SER A 86 -7.95 14.86 36.86
N LYS A 87 -8.79 14.66 35.84
CA LYS A 87 -9.50 13.39 35.60
C LYS A 87 -8.90 12.69 34.40
N TYR A 88 -8.40 11.47 34.58
CA TYR A 88 -7.83 10.68 33.48
C TYR A 88 -8.92 10.19 32.50
N GLN A 89 -9.75 9.22 32.92
CA GLN A 89 -10.61 8.47 31.99
C GLN A 89 -11.57 9.34 31.16
N PRO A 90 -12.36 10.27 31.73
CA PRO A 90 -13.26 11.11 30.94
C PRO A 90 -12.52 12.00 29.93
N SER A 91 -11.32 12.43 30.27
CA SER A 91 -10.48 13.28 29.41
C SER A 91 -9.89 12.48 28.26
N THR A 92 -9.41 11.27 28.54
CA THR A 92 -8.91 10.34 27.53
C THR A 92 -10.02 9.97 26.55
N ASP A 93 -11.21 9.62 27.03
CA ASP A 93 -12.35 9.26 26.18
C ASP A 93 -12.80 10.44 25.30
N GLN A 94 -12.83 11.65 25.87
CA GLN A 94 -13.16 12.87 25.14
C GLN A 94 -12.15 13.13 24.01
N LEU A 95 -10.85 13.08 24.32
CA LEU A 95 -9.77 13.31 23.34
C LEU A 95 -9.78 12.25 22.24
N GLN A 96 -9.91 10.96 22.59
CA GLN A 96 -9.97 9.87 21.61
C GLN A 96 -11.19 9.99 20.70
N THR A 97 -12.35 10.29 21.27
CA THR A 97 -13.59 10.49 20.50
C THR A 97 -13.45 11.64 19.54
N PHE A 98 -12.90 12.78 19.99
CA PHE A 98 -12.67 13.94 19.14
C PHE A 98 -11.68 13.64 18.00
N ILE A 99 -10.55 13.00 18.30
CA ILE A 99 -9.55 12.62 17.28
C ILE A 99 -10.18 11.69 16.23
N LYS A 100 -10.90 10.66 16.68
CA LYS A 100 -11.46 9.63 15.79
C LYS A 100 -12.64 10.15 14.97
N ALA A 101 -13.57 10.86 15.60
CA ALA A 101 -14.83 11.27 14.96
C ALA A 101 -14.70 12.57 14.16
N GLN A 102 -13.77 13.46 14.53
CA GLN A 102 -13.70 14.79 13.94
C GLN A 102 -12.37 15.05 13.22
N LEU A 103 -11.22 14.88 13.89
CA LEU A 103 -9.92 15.20 13.27
C LEU A 103 -9.49 14.21 12.17
N THR A 104 -9.66 12.91 12.40
CA THR A 104 -9.22 11.88 11.45
C THR A 104 -9.97 11.99 10.11
N PRO A 105 -11.32 12.16 10.08
CA PRO A 105 -12.04 12.39 8.84
C PRO A 105 -11.63 13.69 8.12
N LEU A 106 -11.39 14.78 8.88
CA LEU A 106 -10.92 16.04 8.31
C LEU A 106 -9.55 15.90 7.65
N ILE A 107 -8.60 15.26 8.34
CA ILE A 107 -7.27 14.94 7.82
C ILE A 107 -7.40 14.05 6.57
N GLY A 108 -8.28 13.04 6.63
CA GLY A 108 -8.57 12.17 5.49
C GLY A 108 -9.09 12.93 4.27
N LEU A 109 -10.00 13.89 4.47
CA LEU A 109 -10.57 14.73 3.41
C LEU A 109 -9.50 15.59 2.72
N LEU A 110 -8.66 16.26 3.51
CA LEU A 110 -7.57 17.09 2.96
C LEU A 110 -6.61 16.25 2.11
N PHE A 111 -6.39 14.99 2.49
CA PHE A 111 -5.35 14.15 1.91
C PHE A 111 -5.88 13.08 0.94
N ALA A 112 -7.17 13.09 0.62
CA ALA A 112 -7.81 12.10 -0.25
C ALA A 112 -7.29 12.10 -1.69
N LYS A 113 -6.73 13.22 -2.17
CA LYS A 113 -6.33 13.41 -3.58
C LYS A 113 -4.85 13.21 -3.91
N GLY A 114 -4.00 12.84 -2.94
CA GLY A 114 -2.54 12.76 -3.15
C GLY A 114 -1.94 11.35 -3.20
N ALA A 115 -2.51 10.39 -2.47
CA ALA A 115 -2.13 8.98 -2.49
C ALA A 115 -3.20 8.20 -1.72
N SER A 116 -3.80 7.16 -2.31
CA SER A 116 -4.84 6.40 -1.61
C SER A 116 -4.30 5.89 -0.26
N VAL A 117 -5.14 5.92 0.77
CA VAL A 117 -4.94 5.03 1.92
C VAL A 117 -4.78 3.63 1.32
N LEU A 118 -3.78 2.87 1.79
CA LEU A 118 -3.46 1.56 1.21
C LEU A 118 -4.75 0.74 1.13
N SER A 119 -4.97 0.07 -0.01
CA SER A 119 -6.15 -0.78 -0.23
C SER A 119 -6.22 -1.90 0.83
N TYR A 120 -5.05 -2.30 1.32
CA TYR A 120 -4.89 -3.10 2.52
C TYR A 120 -5.04 -2.23 3.76
N GLY A 121 -6.14 -2.45 4.46
CA GLY A 121 -6.40 -1.89 5.78
C GLY A 121 -5.27 -2.16 6.74
N MET A 122 -4.34 -1.21 6.82
CA MET A 122 -3.58 -0.93 8.04
C MET A 122 -4.66 -0.72 9.10
N SER A 123 -4.88 -1.76 9.91
CA SER A 123 -6.10 -1.92 10.68
C SER A 123 -6.43 -0.68 11.50
N GLY A 124 -7.72 -0.32 11.55
CA GLY A 124 -8.27 0.86 12.21
C GLY A 124 -8.18 0.89 13.74
N ASN A 125 -7.19 0.20 14.31
CA ASN A 125 -6.91 0.10 15.75
C ASN A 125 -5.55 0.71 16.13
N SER A 126 -5.09 1.75 15.42
CA SER A 126 -3.98 2.56 15.91
C SER A 126 -4.40 3.26 17.21
N GLN A 127 -4.19 2.61 18.35
CA GLN A 127 -4.39 3.18 19.68
C GLN A 127 -3.48 4.40 19.81
N ASN A 128 -4.03 5.60 19.89
CA ASN A 128 -3.20 6.80 20.03
C ASN A 128 -2.28 6.69 21.25
N THR A 129 -1.08 7.26 21.16
CA THR A 129 -0.15 7.29 22.31
C THR A 129 -0.72 8.23 23.35
N THR A 130 -0.93 7.75 24.57
CA THR A 130 -1.44 8.56 25.69
C THR A 130 -0.29 8.91 26.62
N ILE A 131 -0.12 10.20 26.88
CA ILE A 131 0.81 10.75 27.86
C ILE A 131 0.01 11.43 28.97
N VAL A 132 0.33 11.11 30.22
CA VAL A 132 -0.25 11.74 31.41
C VAL A 132 0.83 12.56 32.09
N LEU A 133 0.61 13.87 32.23
CA LEU A 133 1.49 14.73 33.02
C LEU A 133 0.99 14.78 34.45
N THR A 134 1.88 14.47 35.39
CA THR A 134 1.61 14.51 36.83
C THR A 134 2.56 15.47 37.54
N LYS A 135 2.18 15.87 38.75
CA LYS A 135 3.07 16.56 39.69
C LYS A 135 3.05 15.88 41.04
N ASN A 136 4.19 15.94 41.74
CA ASN A 136 4.36 15.50 43.12
C ASN A 136 3.78 14.09 43.36
N SER A 137 4.00 13.17 42.44
CA SER A 137 3.40 11.83 42.50
C SER A 137 4.42 10.81 42.99
N SER A 138 4.03 9.99 43.96
CA SER A 138 4.90 8.91 44.43
C SER A 138 4.84 7.71 43.49
N GLU A 139 5.94 6.95 43.39
CA GLU A 139 6.04 5.76 42.54
C GLU A 139 4.91 4.75 42.82
N ALA A 140 4.59 4.51 44.10
CA ALA A 140 3.48 3.63 44.50
C ALA A 140 2.09 4.11 44.05
N GLU A 141 1.86 5.43 44.00
CA GLU A 141 0.61 5.98 43.48
C GLU A 141 0.50 5.78 41.96
N LEU A 142 1.62 5.93 41.24
CA LEU A 142 1.66 5.78 39.79
C LEU A 142 1.51 4.31 39.36
N GLU A 143 2.16 3.38 40.07
CA GLU A 143 1.97 1.94 39.87
C GLU A 143 0.51 1.54 40.07
N LYS A 144 -0.10 2.00 41.18
CA LYS A 144 -1.52 1.76 41.45
C LYS A 144 -2.41 2.33 40.34
N PHE A 145 -2.13 3.56 39.89
CA PHE A 145 -2.87 4.18 38.80
C PHE A 145 -2.78 3.36 37.51
N CYS A 146 -1.58 2.93 37.09
CA CYS A 146 -1.41 2.09 35.91
C CYS A 146 -2.19 0.77 36.03
N LEU A 147 -2.10 0.09 37.18
CA LEU A 147 -2.82 -1.14 37.45
C LEU A 147 -4.34 -0.97 37.36
N GLU A 148 -4.88 0.13 37.89
CA GLU A 148 -6.32 0.47 37.77
C GLU A 148 -6.76 0.66 36.31
N GLN A 149 -5.85 1.05 35.41
CA GLN A 149 -6.12 1.14 33.97
C GLN A 149 -5.88 -0.19 33.23
N GLY A 150 -5.45 -1.25 33.93
CA GLY A 150 -5.04 -2.52 33.34
C GLY A 150 -3.72 -2.42 32.56
N ASP A 151 -2.82 -1.55 33.01
CA ASP A 151 -1.49 -1.34 32.43
C ASP A 151 -0.42 -1.58 33.51
N GLU A 152 0.82 -1.85 33.11
CA GLU A 152 1.92 -2.14 34.04
C GLU A 152 3.16 -1.33 33.67
N ILE A 153 3.76 -0.68 34.67
CA ILE A 153 5.01 0.04 34.49
C ILE A 153 6.12 -0.99 34.35
N HIS A 154 6.76 -1.05 33.19
CA HIS A 154 7.85 -1.98 32.92
C HIS A 154 9.22 -1.29 32.88
N PHE A 155 9.25 0.04 32.82
CA PHE A 155 10.50 0.80 32.76
C PHE A 155 10.33 2.22 33.31
N VAL A 156 11.37 2.72 33.99
CA VAL A 156 11.40 4.07 34.59
C VAL A 156 12.70 4.77 34.22
N ALA A 157 12.61 5.93 33.59
CA ALA A 157 13.74 6.79 33.27
C ALA A 157 13.73 8.03 34.17
N ARG A 158 14.83 8.25 34.91
CA ARG A 158 14.95 9.32 35.90
C ARG A 158 15.96 10.37 35.41
N HIS A 159 15.56 11.63 35.45
CA HIS A 159 16.43 12.78 35.21
C HIS A 159 16.24 13.82 36.33
N ALA A 160 17.17 14.77 36.47
CA ALA A 160 17.19 15.73 37.58
C ALA A 160 15.91 16.57 37.71
N ASP A 161 15.18 16.78 36.61
CA ASP A 161 14.01 17.65 36.54
C ASP A 161 12.68 16.94 36.27
N ARG A 162 12.71 15.62 36.01
CA ARG A 162 11.52 14.81 35.72
C ARG A 162 11.79 13.31 35.82
N THR A 163 10.72 12.55 36.00
CA THR A 163 10.75 11.09 35.86
C THR A 163 9.73 10.66 34.82
N VAL A 164 10.11 9.74 33.92
CA VAL A 164 9.23 9.18 32.91
C VAL A 164 9.01 7.70 33.20
N TYR A 165 7.75 7.32 33.37
CA TYR A 165 7.32 5.95 33.61
C TYR A 165 6.68 5.41 32.33
N PHE A 166 7.16 4.25 31.88
CA PHE A 166 6.73 3.62 30.65
C PHE A 166 5.87 2.40 30.96
N ALA A 167 4.64 2.43 30.44
CA ALA A 167 3.73 1.31 30.41
C ALA A 167 3.32 0.97 28.95
N ASP A 168 2.50 -0.07 28.76
CA ASP A 168 2.17 -0.63 27.43
C ASP A 168 1.17 0.24 26.65
N ARG A 169 0.38 1.05 27.33
CA ARG A 169 -0.57 1.97 26.70
C ARG A 169 -0.38 3.42 27.14
N ILE A 170 0.11 3.61 28.36
CA ILE A 170 0.27 4.92 28.99
C ILE A 170 1.76 5.22 29.18
N ILE A 171 2.14 6.48 28.94
CA ILE A 171 3.41 7.02 29.42
C ILE A 171 3.09 8.11 30.44
N ILE A 172 3.71 8.06 31.61
CA ILE A 172 3.51 9.08 32.65
C ILE A 172 4.78 9.90 32.74
N ILE A 173 4.64 11.23 32.72
CA ILE A 173 5.74 12.15 32.97
C ILE A 173 5.41 12.89 34.26
N ASP A 174 6.16 12.61 35.31
CA ASP A 174 6.09 13.39 36.55
C ASP A 174 7.01 14.60 36.43
N GLU A 175 6.39 15.77 36.33
CA GLU A 175 7.09 17.05 36.23
C GLU A 175 7.67 17.40 37.61
N GLY A 176 9.01 17.38 37.72
CA GLY A 176 9.71 17.93 38.87
C GLY A 176 9.81 19.46 38.77
N ALA A 177 10.95 20.04 39.19
CA ALA A 177 11.19 21.49 39.09
C ALA A 177 11.49 22.00 37.65
N GLY A 178 11.35 21.14 36.63
CA GLY A 178 11.66 21.46 35.23
C GLY A 178 10.68 22.45 34.58
N GLY A 179 11.16 23.24 33.61
CA GLY A 179 10.37 24.23 32.89
C GLY A 179 9.50 23.65 31.76
N VAL A 180 8.30 24.20 31.57
CA VAL A 180 7.23 23.74 30.66
C VAL A 180 7.68 23.46 29.20
N SER A 181 8.60 24.26 28.65
CA SER A 181 9.03 24.12 27.24
C SER A 181 9.76 22.80 26.97
N SER A 182 10.50 22.31 27.96
CA SER A 182 11.26 21.07 27.83
C SER A 182 10.35 19.83 27.95
N THR A 183 9.24 19.91 28.69
CA THR A 183 8.24 18.82 28.77
C THR A 183 7.55 18.60 27.44
N ILE A 184 7.26 19.67 26.69
CA ILE A 184 6.63 19.56 25.37
C ILE A 184 7.52 18.78 24.41
N GLN A 185 8.82 19.09 24.33
CA GLN A 185 9.75 18.39 23.42
C GLN A 185 9.93 16.91 23.76
N VAL A 186 9.96 16.58 25.06
CA VAL A 186 9.96 15.18 25.53
C VAL A 186 8.67 14.48 25.12
N THR A 187 7.53 15.10 25.38
CA THR A 187 6.20 14.57 25.03
C THR A 187 6.10 14.28 23.54
N ASP A 188 6.46 15.26 22.71
CA ASP A 188 6.37 15.16 21.27
C ASP A 188 7.29 14.05 20.71
N SER A 189 8.52 13.95 21.24
CA SER A 189 9.48 12.92 20.86
C SER A 189 9.01 11.51 21.24
N LEU A 190 8.40 11.35 22.42
CA LEU A 190 7.84 10.08 22.88
C LEU A 190 6.63 9.64 22.05
N ILE A 191 5.72 10.57 21.73
CA ILE A 191 4.57 10.32 20.86
C ILE A 191 5.06 9.89 19.48
N LEU A 192 5.97 10.67 18.88
CA LEU A 192 6.56 10.38 17.58
C LEU A 192 7.17 8.98 17.57
N ALA A 193 8.07 8.67 18.53
CA ALA A 193 8.76 7.40 18.57
C ALA A 193 7.79 6.22 18.65
N ARG A 194 6.79 6.28 19.54
CA ARG A 194 5.82 5.19 19.71
C ARG A 194 4.91 5.03 18.48
N SER A 195 4.48 6.14 17.88
CA SER A 195 3.70 6.11 16.63
C SER A 195 4.52 5.60 15.44
N TYR A 196 5.81 5.94 15.37
CA TYR A 196 6.73 5.50 14.34
C TYR A 196 7.00 3.98 14.44
N GLU A 197 7.29 3.48 15.64
CA GLU A 197 7.49 2.04 15.89
C GLU A 197 6.27 1.22 15.52
N ARG A 198 5.08 1.73 15.83
CA ARG A 198 3.84 1.07 15.43
C ARG A 198 3.71 1.01 13.90
N ARG A 199 3.97 2.11 13.19
CA ARG A 199 3.93 2.10 11.72
C ARG A 199 4.92 1.10 11.11
N LEU A 200 6.12 0.99 11.66
CA LEU A 200 7.08 -0.03 11.22
C LEU A 200 6.54 -1.45 11.45
N ARG A 201 5.89 -1.70 12.60
CA ARG A 201 5.24 -2.99 12.89
C ARG A 201 4.12 -3.29 11.90
N ASP A 202 3.26 -2.32 11.62
CA ASP A 202 2.16 -2.47 10.66
C ASP A 202 2.71 -2.80 9.26
N PHE A 203 3.82 -2.17 8.84
CA PHE A 203 4.48 -2.51 7.59
C PHE A 203 5.10 -3.91 7.58
N LEU A 204 5.63 -4.38 8.71
CA LEU A 204 6.14 -5.75 8.82
C LEU A 204 5.02 -6.78 8.71
N GLU A 205 3.86 -6.52 9.31
CA GLU A 205 2.67 -7.38 9.20
C GLU A 205 2.12 -7.41 7.77
N LEU A 206 2.07 -6.25 7.11
CA LEU A 206 1.68 -6.15 5.71
C LEU A 206 2.67 -6.89 4.79
N TYR A 207 3.98 -6.74 5.04
CA TYR A 207 5.02 -7.48 4.33
C TYR A 207 4.78 -9.00 4.39
N ARG A 208 4.56 -9.55 5.59
CA ARG A 208 4.28 -11.00 5.77
C ARG A 208 3.04 -11.43 5.00
N THR A 209 1.96 -10.66 5.11
CA THR A 209 0.70 -10.93 4.43
C THR A 209 0.86 -10.96 2.90
N LEU A 210 1.59 -9.99 2.34
CA LEU A 210 1.84 -9.92 0.90
C LEU A 210 2.77 -11.05 0.45
N TRP A 211 3.83 -11.34 1.22
CA TRP A 211 4.76 -12.43 0.94
C TRP A 211 4.02 -13.77 0.82
N ASP A 212 3.16 -14.10 1.79
CA ASP A 212 2.40 -15.35 1.79
C ASP A 212 1.45 -15.45 0.59
N LYS A 213 0.79 -14.34 0.23
CA LYS A 213 -0.11 -14.28 -0.93
C LYS A 213 0.63 -14.47 -2.25
N ILE A 214 1.79 -13.85 -2.41
CA ILE A 214 2.62 -13.98 -3.62
C ILE A 214 3.18 -15.40 -3.71
N THR A 215 3.65 -15.96 -2.59
CA THR A 215 4.14 -17.33 -2.50
C THR A 215 3.05 -18.32 -2.91
N THR A 216 1.82 -18.13 -2.42
CA THR A 216 0.66 -18.95 -2.80
C THR A 216 0.37 -18.92 -4.30
N ILE A 217 0.68 -17.82 -5.00
CA ILE A 217 0.53 -17.73 -6.45
C ILE A 217 1.70 -18.43 -7.15
N GLN A 218 2.93 -18.18 -6.71
CA GLN A 218 4.14 -18.69 -7.35
C GLN A 218 4.29 -20.21 -7.23
N GLU A 219 3.89 -20.80 -6.10
CA GLU A 219 4.01 -22.24 -5.84
C GLU A 219 2.90 -23.08 -6.49
N ARG A 220 1.91 -22.47 -7.15
CA ARG A 220 0.88 -23.20 -7.90
C ARG A 220 1.52 -23.97 -9.06
N LYS A 221 1.49 -25.30 -8.98
CA LYS A 221 1.99 -26.21 -10.03
C LYS A 221 1.29 -26.03 -11.37
N ALA A 222 0.03 -25.61 -11.37
CA ALA A 222 -0.76 -25.35 -12.56
C ALA A 222 -1.77 -24.23 -12.28
N ILE A 223 -1.96 -23.33 -13.25
CA ILE A 223 -2.92 -22.23 -13.18
C ILE A 223 -3.88 -22.37 -14.37
N PRO A 224 -5.20 -22.51 -14.14
CA PRO A 224 -6.18 -22.52 -15.22
C PRO A 224 -6.12 -21.23 -16.03
N SER A 225 -6.26 -21.32 -17.36
CA SER A 225 -6.21 -20.13 -18.23
C SER A 225 -7.27 -19.09 -17.87
N SER A 226 -8.43 -19.52 -17.35
CA SER A 226 -9.51 -18.65 -16.89
C SER A 226 -9.13 -17.80 -15.66
N GLU A 227 -8.20 -18.27 -14.83
CA GLU A 227 -7.76 -17.56 -13.61
C GLU A 227 -6.57 -16.62 -13.86
N LEU A 228 -5.86 -16.77 -14.98
CA LEU A 228 -4.64 -16.01 -15.24
C LEU A 228 -4.86 -14.50 -15.30
N SER A 229 -5.99 -14.04 -15.85
CA SER A 229 -6.29 -12.60 -15.88
C SER A 229 -6.48 -12.05 -14.47
N LEU A 230 -7.23 -12.77 -13.62
CA LEU A 230 -7.47 -12.37 -12.24
C LEU A 230 -6.17 -12.33 -11.43
N ILE A 231 -5.33 -13.37 -11.57
CA ILE A 231 -4.04 -13.45 -10.89
C ILE A 231 -3.11 -12.31 -11.35
N ARG A 232 -3.07 -12.03 -12.65
CA ARG A 232 -2.29 -10.90 -13.18
C ARG A 232 -2.74 -9.58 -12.55
N ASP A 233 -4.04 -9.32 -12.53
CA ASP A 233 -4.58 -8.08 -11.96
C ASP A 233 -4.28 -7.98 -10.46
N GLN A 234 -4.36 -9.10 -9.72
CA GLN A 234 -3.98 -9.16 -8.32
C GLN A 234 -2.49 -8.82 -8.11
N LEU A 235 -1.58 -9.44 -8.88
CA LEU A 235 -0.15 -9.16 -8.78
C LEU A 235 0.19 -7.70 -9.15
N LEU A 236 -0.49 -7.13 -10.14
CA LEU A 236 -0.32 -5.71 -10.49
C LEU A 236 -0.81 -4.77 -9.38
N ASN A 237 -1.90 -5.13 -8.70
CA ASN A 237 -2.37 -4.41 -7.52
C ASN A 237 -1.36 -4.52 -6.37
N TYR A 238 -0.83 -5.71 -6.10
CA TYR A 238 0.23 -5.89 -5.09
C TYR A 238 1.47 -5.06 -5.44
N ARG A 239 1.83 -4.98 -6.72
CA ARG A 239 2.99 -4.19 -7.17
C ARG A 239 2.79 -2.71 -6.89
N ARG A 240 1.56 -2.21 -7.12
CA ARG A 240 1.19 -0.84 -6.76
C ARG A 240 1.27 -0.62 -5.25
N ASP A 241 0.73 -1.52 -4.44
CA ASP A 241 0.75 -1.41 -2.98
C ASP A 241 2.19 -1.45 -2.43
N VAL A 242 3.06 -2.31 -2.97
CA VAL A 242 4.50 -2.38 -2.64
C VAL A 242 5.21 -1.09 -2.98
N ALA A 243 4.99 -0.54 -4.17
CA ALA A 243 5.61 0.73 -4.57
C ALA A 243 5.15 1.90 -3.68
N ILE A 244 3.85 2.00 -3.38
CA ILE A 244 3.31 3.06 -2.51
C ILE A 244 3.86 2.93 -1.09
N THR A 245 3.93 1.71 -0.56
CA THR A 245 4.41 1.48 0.80
C THR A 245 5.91 1.74 0.93
N GLY A 246 6.71 1.26 -0.02
CA GLY A 246 8.15 1.56 -0.06
C GLY A 246 8.42 3.07 -0.12
N ALA A 247 7.68 3.81 -0.95
CA ALA A 247 7.78 5.27 -1.00
C ALA A 247 7.43 5.94 0.35
N ARG A 248 6.42 5.43 1.06
CA ARG A 248 6.03 5.94 2.39
C ARG A 248 7.09 5.66 3.45
N ILE A 249 7.72 4.48 3.43
CA ILE A 249 8.82 4.15 4.34
C ILE A 249 10.00 5.12 4.11
N GLY A 250 10.34 5.38 2.85
CA GLY A 250 11.36 6.38 2.49
C GLY A 250 11.03 7.78 2.98
N GLN A 251 9.78 8.24 2.82
CA GLN A 251 9.34 9.53 3.35
C GLN A 251 9.43 9.60 4.89
N MET A 252 9.06 8.53 5.58
CA MET A 252 9.18 8.44 7.04
C MET A 252 10.63 8.63 7.50
N LEU A 253 11.59 8.01 6.81
CA LEU A 253 13.01 8.16 7.12
C LEU A 253 13.51 9.60 6.95
N VAL A 254 13.06 10.30 5.91
CA VAL A 254 13.42 11.70 5.67
C VAL A 254 12.98 12.57 6.85
N TYR A 255 11.70 12.51 7.25
CA TYR A 255 11.19 13.31 8.36
C TYR A 255 11.86 12.96 9.69
N LEU A 256 12.16 11.68 9.91
CA LEU A 256 12.86 11.25 11.12
C LEU A 256 14.27 11.85 11.20
N ASN A 257 14.99 11.89 10.09
CA ASN A 257 16.32 12.49 10.00
C ASN A 257 16.27 14.02 10.18
N GLU A 258 15.32 14.70 9.54
CA GLU A 258 15.09 16.14 9.73
C GLU A 258 14.83 16.45 11.21
N ARG A 259 13.96 15.67 11.86
CA ARG A 259 13.67 15.82 13.28
C ARG A 259 14.83 15.51 14.20
N LYS A 260 15.63 14.50 13.89
CA LYS A 260 16.88 14.22 14.59
C LYS A 260 17.83 15.42 14.51
N SER A 261 18.07 15.93 13.30
CA SER A 261 18.98 17.07 13.06
C SER A 261 18.55 18.30 13.86
N GLU A 262 17.27 18.63 13.85
CA GLU A 262 16.75 19.78 14.57
C GLU A 262 16.85 19.63 16.10
N ILE A 263 16.58 18.44 16.63
CA ILE A 263 16.76 18.15 18.06
C ILE A 263 18.23 18.25 18.48
N ASP A 264 19.13 17.76 17.64
CA ASP A 264 20.58 17.83 17.88
C ASP A 264 21.05 19.30 17.87
N ASP A 265 20.60 20.10 16.91
CA ASP A 265 20.92 21.53 16.81
C ASP A 265 20.33 22.38 17.97
N LEU A 266 19.24 21.93 18.58
CA LEU A 266 18.66 22.54 19.78
C LEU A 266 19.43 22.18 21.06
N GLY A 267 20.41 21.27 20.97
CA GLY A 267 21.16 20.78 22.14
C GLY A 267 20.29 19.96 23.11
N LEU A 268 19.17 19.42 22.65
CA LEU A 268 18.22 18.66 23.49
C LEU A 268 18.56 17.17 23.58
N THR A 269 19.60 16.72 22.87
CA THR A 269 20.01 15.31 22.79
C THR A 269 20.24 14.70 24.17
N GLU A 270 20.99 15.36 25.05
CA GLU A 270 21.29 14.83 26.39
C GLU A 270 20.02 14.74 27.25
N THR A 271 19.21 15.80 27.27
CA THR A 271 17.93 15.84 28.01
C THR A 271 16.96 14.76 27.55
N LEU A 272 16.88 14.52 26.23
CA LEU A 272 16.00 13.47 25.69
C LEU A 272 16.58 12.07 25.94
N ARG A 273 17.89 11.89 25.89
CA ARG A 273 18.54 10.60 26.20
C ARG A 273 18.34 10.22 27.66
N SER A 274 18.47 11.16 28.60
CA SER A 274 18.30 10.87 30.03
C SER A 274 16.92 10.35 30.42
N VAL A 275 15.91 10.58 29.57
CA VAL A 275 14.53 10.12 29.77
C VAL A 275 14.07 9.11 28.71
N GLU A 276 15.00 8.51 27.95
CA GLU A 276 14.72 7.55 26.87
C GLU A 276 13.77 8.08 25.77
N ALA A 277 13.68 9.39 25.60
CA ALA A 277 12.90 10.04 24.54
C ALA A 277 13.70 10.22 23.23
N TYR A 278 15.04 10.16 23.28
CA TYR A 278 15.89 10.20 22.08
C TYR A 278 16.00 8.80 21.44
N ARG A 279 15.08 8.47 20.53
CA ARG A 279 15.03 7.15 19.87
C ARG A 279 15.44 7.15 18.40
N PHE A 280 15.88 8.28 17.85
CA PHE A 280 16.10 8.46 16.40
C PHE A 280 17.00 7.39 15.78
N ASP A 281 18.18 7.11 16.36
CA ASP A 281 19.13 6.15 15.78
C ASP A 281 18.57 4.72 15.72
N LYS A 282 17.83 4.31 16.76
CA LYS A 282 17.15 3.00 16.81
C LYS A 282 16.06 2.92 15.74
N LEU A 283 15.29 3.99 15.56
CA LEU A 283 14.21 4.07 14.57
C LEU A 283 14.74 4.13 13.13
N ILE A 284 15.84 4.83 12.89
CA ILE A 284 16.55 4.85 11.59
C ILE A 284 16.99 3.42 11.23
N SER A 285 17.69 2.75 12.14
CA SER A 285 18.15 1.38 11.94
C SER A 285 17.00 0.40 11.64
N ALA A 286 15.88 0.54 12.36
CA ALA A 286 14.68 -0.27 12.14
C ALA A 286 13.98 0.06 10.80
N THR A 287 14.07 1.31 10.35
CA THR A 287 13.56 1.73 9.03
C THR A 287 14.41 1.17 7.90
N ASP A 288 15.73 1.17 8.05
CA ASP A 288 16.65 0.58 7.06
C ASP A 288 16.41 -0.93 6.92
N TYR A 289 16.23 -1.63 8.04
CA TYR A 289 15.86 -3.04 8.03
C TYR A 289 14.53 -3.26 7.30
N THR A 290 13.49 -2.48 7.64
CA THR A 290 12.18 -2.56 6.98
C THR A 290 12.32 -2.30 5.48
N THR A 291 13.05 -1.27 5.06
CA THR A 291 13.28 -0.94 3.64
C THR A 291 13.86 -2.14 2.87
N LYS A 292 14.88 -2.81 3.42
CA LYS A 292 15.47 -4.01 2.82
C LYS A 292 14.48 -5.16 2.65
N LEU A 293 13.58 -5.37 3.62
CA LEU A 293 12.51 -6.36 3.48
C LEU A 293 11.59 -6.03 2.31
N TRP A 294 11.19 -4.76 2.19
CA TRP A 294 10.31 -4.32 1.11
C TRP A 294 10.97 -4.40 -0.27
N ASP A 295 12.27 -4.15 -0.37
CA ASP A 295 13.03 -4.36 -1.60
C ASP A 295 13.03 -5.84 -2.01
N MET A 296 13.26 -6.76 -1.06
CA MET A 296 13.16 -8.20 -1.34
C MET A 296 11.74 -8.62 -1.78
N LEU A 297 10.70 -8.08 -1.14
CA LEU A 297 9.31 -8.34 -1.54
C LEU A 297 9.04 -7.85 -2.96
N LYS A 298 9.55 -6.68 -3.31
CA LYS A 298 9.42 -6.09 -4.65
C LYS A 298 10.09 -6.99 -5.69
N ASP A 299 11.33 -7.41 -5.46
CA ASP A 299 12.06 -8.28 -6.37
C ASP A 299 11.35 -9.64 -6.53
N TYR A 300 10.86 -10.21 -5.43
CA TYR A 300 10.11 -11.46 -5.43
C TYR A 300 8.79 -11.36 -6.21
N LEU A 301 8.06 -10.26 -6.01
CA LEU A 301 6.84 -9.96 -6.75
C LEU A 301 7.11 -9.75 -8.23
N ASP A 302 8.18 -9.04 -8.57
CA ASP A 302 8.53 -8.75 -9.96
C ASP A 302 8.86 -10.03 -10.73
N SER A 303 9.63 -10.94 -10.11
CA SER A 303 9.87 -12.28 -10.64
C SER A 303 8.56 -13.08 -10.80
N THR A 304 7.65 -13.02 -9.84
CA THR A 304 6.35 -13.71 -9.91
C THR A 304 5.47 -13.18 -11.04
N VAL A 305 5.44 -11.86 -11.26
CA VAL A 305 4.73 -11.24 -12.39
C VAL A 305 5.33 -11.69 -13.72
N GLU A 306 6.66 -11.75 -13.83
CA GLU A 306 7.35 -12.19 -15.04
C GLU A 306 7.01 -13.65 -15.39
N ILE A 307 7.13 -14.56 -14.41
CA ILE A 307 6.77 -15.98 -14.56
C ILE A 307 5.31 -16.14 -14.98
N THR A 308 4.40 -15.42 -14.32
CA THR A 308 2.97 -15.45 -14.65
C THR A 308 2.72 -14.94 -16.07
N GLY A 309 3.45 -13.90 -16.48
CA GLY A 309 3.43 -13.38 -17.84
C GLY A 309 3.85 -14.41 -18.88
N PHE A 310 4.91 -15.19 -18.60
CA PHE A 310 5.33 -16.29 -19.48
C PHE A 310 4.26 -17.37 -19.60
N PHE A 311 3.63 -17.80 -18.50
CA PHE A 311 2.54 -18.78 -18.56
C PHE A 311 1.34 -18.28 -19.37
N TYR A 312 0.99 -16.99 -19.23
CA TYR A 312 -0.06 -16.37 -20.02
C TYR A 312 0.25 -16.39 -21.52
N GLN A 313 1.46 -16.02 -21.90
CA GLN A 313 1.90 -16.07 -23.31
C GLN A 313 1.93 -17.50 -23.86
N GLU A 314 2.41 -18.47 -23.08
CA GLU A 314 2.43 -19.88 -23.50
C GLU A 314 1.01 -20.42 -23.71
N ASN A 315 0.07 -20.07 -22.84
CA ASN A 315 -1.32 -20.49 -22.97
C ASN A 315 -2.02 -19.83 -24.17
N LEU A 316 -1.80 -18.54 -24.42
CA LEU A 316 -2.29 -17.87 -25.63
C LEU A 316 -1.76 -18.55 -26.90
N GLN A 317 -0.48 -18.92 -26.93
CA GLN A 317 0.10 -19.65 -28.06
C GLN A 317 -0.54 -21.05 -28.25
N LYS A 318 -0.83 -21.75 -27.15
CA LYS A 318 -1.54 -23.05 -27.21
C LYS A 318 -2.96 -22.87 -27.77
N GLU A 319 -3.69 -21.86 -27.32
CA GLU A 319 -5.05 -21.57 -27.77
C GLU A 319 -5.10 -21.20 -29.26
N ILE A 320 -4.21 -20.30 -29.71
CA ILE A 320 -4.04 -19.98 -31.14
C ILE A 320 -3.75 -21.25 -31.94
N GLY A 321 -2.88 -22.14 -31.43
CA GLY A 321 -2.57 -23.39 -32.09
C GLY A 321 -3.76 -24.36 -32.20
N ILE A 322 -4.69 -24.34 -31.25
CA ILE A 322 -5.94 -25.12 -31.31
C ILE A 322 -6.91 -24.48 -32.30
N GLN A 323 -7.05 -23.16 -32.30
CA GLN A 323 -7.91 -22.45 -33.26
C GLN A 323 -7.44 -22.65 -34.71
N GLN A 324 -6.13 -22.59 -34.96
CA GLN A 324 -5.55 -22.90 -36.27
C GLN A 324 -5.86 -24.34 -36.71
N PHE A 325 -5.87 -25.29 -35.77
CA PHE A 325 -6.25 -26.67 -36.05
C PHE A 325 -7.73 -26.81 -36.39
N ILE A 326 -8.62 -26.16 -35.65
CA ILE A 326 -10.06 -26.14 -35.94
C ILE A 326 -10.31 -25.50 -37.31
N PHE A 327 -9.69 -24.36 -37.61
CA PHE A 327 -9.78 -23.70 -38.90
C PHE A 327 -9.32 -24.61 -40.05
N LEU A 328 -8.22 -25.35 -39.88
CA LEU A 328 -7.75 -26.31 -40.86
C LEU A 328 -8.79 -27.42 -41.10
N ILE A 329 -9.37 -27.98 -40.04
CA ILE A 329 -10.44 -28.98 -40.15
C ILE A 329 -11.67 -28.38 -40.86
N SER A 330 -12.08 -27.17 -40.51
CA SER A 330 -13.21 -26.48 -41.14
C SER A 330 -12.97 -26.21 -42.61
N ALA A 331 -11.78 -25.72 -43.00
CA ALA A 331 -11.42 -25.50 -44.40
C ALA A 331 -11.46 -26.80 -45.21
N VAL A 332 -10.93 -27.90 -44.64
CA VAL A 332 -11.00 -29.23 -45.25
C VAL A 332 -12.45 -29.70 -45.38
N ALA A 333 -13.28 -29.51 -44.35
CA ALA A 333 -14.70 -29.85 -44.39
C ALA A 333 -15.46 -29.02 -45.43
N THR A 334 -15.16 -27.74 -45.60
CA THR A 334 -15.74 -26.88 -46.65
C THR A 334 -15.36 -27.35 -48.05
N ILE A 335 -14.09 -27.71 -48.27
CA ILE A 335 -13.62 -28.26 -49.56
C ILE A 335 -14.36 -29.58 -49.87
N ILE A 336 -14.50 -30.46 -48.88
CA ILE A 336 -15.27 -31.71 -49.01
C ILE A 336 -16.75 -31.39 -49.30
N GLY A 337 -17.33 -30.41 -48.61
CA GLY A 337 -18.70 -29.96 -48.79
C GLY A 337 -18.98 -29.43 -50.20
N LEU A 338 -18.11 -28.56 -50.73
CA LEU A 338 -18.20 -28.04 -52.10
C LEU A 338 -18.19 -29.16 -53.16
N GLY A 339 -17.40 -30.21 -52.93
CA GLY A 339 -17.38 -31.40 -53.79
C GLY A 339 -18.60 -32.32 -53.67
N SER A 340 -19.39 -32.17 -52.60
CA SER A 340 -20.60 -32.95 -52.35
C SER A 340 -21.89 -32.32 -52.92
N ILE A 341 -21.83 -31.07 -53.40
CA ILE A 341 -22.96 -30.40 -54.05
C ILE A 341 -23.12 -30.99 -55.45
N ALA A 342 -23.95 -32.03 -55.55
CA ALA A 342 -24.32 -32.65 -56.82
C ALA A 342 -25.26 -31.74 -57.63
N GLY A 343 -24.92 -31.49 -58.89
CA GLY A 343 -25.84 -30.87 -59.86
C GLY A 343 -25.87 -29.33 -59.86
N ALA A 344 -24.90 -28.66 -59.23
CA ALA A 344 -24.71 -27.23 -59.44
C ALA A 344 -24.13 -27.00 -60.86
N SER A 345 -24.85 -26.28 -61.72
CA SER A 345 -24.28 -25.79 -62.98
C SER A 345 -23.41 -24.57 -62.68
N ILE A 346 -22.14 -24.65 -63.05
CA ILE A 346 -21.26 -23.48 -63.05
C ILE A 346 -21.27 -22.93 -64.46
N MET A 347 -21.89 -21.76 -64.62
CA MET A 347 -21.93 -21.04 -65.87
C MET A 347 -21.02 -19.81 -65.77
N PHE A 348 -19.96 -19.78 -66.58
CA PHE A 348 -19.08 -18.63 -66.70
C PHE A 348 -19.54 -17.79 -67.89
N LEU A 349 -19.89 -16.53 -67.63
CA LEU A 349 -20.31 -15.56 -68.64
C LEU A 349 -19.15 -14.57 -68.93
N ASP A 350 -19.04 -14.12 -70.17
CA ASP A 350 -18.18 -12.98 -70.51
C ASP A 350 -18.76 -11.66 -70.00
N THR A 351 -18.01 -10.57 -70.13
CA THR A 351 -18.45 -9.22 -69.73
C THR A 351 -19.64 -8.68 -70.53
N ASN A 352 -20.01 -9.33 -71.63
CA ASN A 352 -21.17 -9.00 -72.46
C ASN A 352 -22.37 -9.93 -72.18
N GLY A 353 -22.25 -10.83 -71.19
CA GLY A 353 -23.31 -11.76 -70.79
C GLY A 353 -23.41 -13.03 -71.63
N ASN A 354 -22.43 -13.32 -72.50
CA ASN A 354 -22.42 -14.54 -73.30
C ASN A 354 -21.78 -15.69 -72.55
N GLU A 355 -22.36 -16.90 -72.65
CA GLU A 355 -21.82 -18.11 -72.05
C GLU A 355 -20.46 -18.48 -72.67
N LEU A 356 -19.42 -18.46 -71.84
CA LEU A 356 -18.07 -18.90 -72.21
C LEU A 356 -17.87 -20.38 -71.89
N PHE A 357 -18.47 -20.86 -70.80
CA PHE A 357 -18.36 -22.26 -70.37
C PHE A 357 -19.54 -22.65 -69.47
N ASP A 358 -20.18 -23.77 -69.79
CA ASP A 358 -21.12 -24.47 -68.92
C ASP A 358 -20.50 -25.81 -68.52
N GLY A 359 -20.39 -26.02 -67.20
CA GLY A 359 -20.03 -27.30 -66.64
C GLY A 359 -20.98 -27.68 -65.51
N LEU A 360 -21.51 -28.90 -65.58
CA LEU A 360 -22.11 -29.54 -64.41
C LEU A 360 -21.00 -29.97 -63.46
N LEU A 361 -21.04 -29.48 -62.22
CA LEU A 361 -20.27 -30.11 -61.15
C LEU A 361 -20.74 -31.56 -61.01
N SER A 362 -19.95 -32.50 -61.54
CA SER A 362 -20.11 -33.91 -61.21
C SER A 362 -19.83 -34.03 -59.72
N SER A 363 -20.86 -34.35 -58.93
CA SER A 363 -20.63 -34.74 -57.54
C SER A 363 -19.63 -35.88 -57.50
N PHE A 364 -18.83 -35.88 -56.45
CA PHE A 364 -18.15 -37.11 -56.07
C PHE A 364 -19.21 -38.22 -55.90
N ASP A 365 -19.01 -39.37 -56.56
CA ASP A 365 -19.66 -40.61 -56.12
C ASP A 365 -19.32 -40.82 -54.64
N TYR A 366 -20.22 -41.39 -53.84
CA TYR A 366 -20.02 -41.61 -52.41
C TYR A 366 -18.65 -42.23 -52.12
N THR A 367 -18.21 -43.20 -52.94
CA THR A 367 -16.89 -43.82 -52.80
C THR A 367 -15.74 -42.85 -53.06
N ALA A 368 -15.87 -41.95 -54.05
CA ALA A 368 -14.89 -40.92 -54.34
C ALA A 368 -14.87 -39.83 -53.26
N LEU A 369 -16.03 -39.46 -52.71
CA LEU A 369 -16.17 -38.50 -51.63
C LEU A 369 -15.52 -39.04 -50.34
N TYR A 370 -15.79 -40.29 -49.98
CA TYR A 370 -15.17 -40.93 -48.81
C TYR A 370 -13.66 -41.10 -48.99
N LYS A 371 -13.20 -41.49 -50.19
CA LYS A 371 -11.76 -41.59 -50.47
C LYS A 371 -11.08 -40.23 -50.41
N PHE A 372 -11.63 -39.22 -51.07
CA PHE A 372 -11.07 -37.87 -51.09
C PHE A 372 -11.14 -37.20 -49.71
N GLY A 373 -12.29 -37.23 -49.04
CA GLY A 373 -12.46 -36.68 -47.71
C GLY A 373 -11.61 -37.40 -46.65
N GLY A 374 -11.51 -38.73 -46.74
CA GLY A 374 -10.61 -39.52 -45.92
C GLY A 374 -9.14 -39.14 -46.15
N LEU A 375 -8.69 -39.07 -47.41
CA LEU A 375 -7.32 -38.66 -47.75
C LEU A 375 -7.02 -37.22 -47.34
N ALA A 376 -7.96 -36.30 -47.52
CA ALA A 376 -7.78 -34.90 -47.15
C ALA A 376 -7.68 -34.72 -45.63
N LEU A 377 -8.51 -35.43 -44.85
CA LEU A 377 -8.40 -35.44 -43.38
C LEU A 377 -7.09 -36.06 -42.92
N LEU A 378 -6.68 -37.19 -43.52
CA LEU A 378 -5.46 -37.89 -43.16
C LEU A 378 -4.21 -37.08 -43.56
N ALA A 379 -4.21 -36.47 -44.74
CA ALA A 379 -3.17 -35.55 -45.19
C ALA A 379 -3.09 -34.30 -44.30
N SER A 380 -4.24 -33.74 -43.89
CA SER A 380 -4.28 -32.59 -42.98
C SER A 380 -3.79 -32.94 -41.58
N LEU A 381 -4.12 -34.14 -41.09
CA LEU A 381 -3.60 -34.68 -39.83
C LEU A 381 -2.09 -34.91 -39.91
N ILE A 382 -1.60 -35.47 -41.01
CA ILE A 382 -0.15 -35.68 -41.26
C ILE A 382 0.56 -34.33 -41.35
N ILE A 383 0.05 -33.37 -42.14
CA ILE A 383 0.61 -32.02 -42.24
C ILE A 383 0.64 -31.39 -40.85
N PHE A 384 -0.43 -31.46 -40.07
CA PHE A 384 -0.44 -30.93 -38.71
C PHE A 384 0.58 -31.63 -37.80
N LEU A 385 0.68 -32.96 -37.83
CA LEU A 385 1.59 -33.73 -36.98
C LEU A 385 3.06 -33.62 -37.41
N VAL A 386 3.35 -33.39 -38.69
CA VAL A 386 4.71 -33.31 -39.24
C VAL A 386 5.20 -31.87 -39.31
N VAL A 387 4.38 -30.95 -39.80
CA VAL A 387 4.75 -29.54 -39.98
C VAL A 387 4.79 -28.81 -38.65
N LYS A 388 3.91 -29.10 -37.68
CA LYS A 388 3.93 -28.46 -36.35
C LYS A 388 5.25 -28.66 -35.59
N PRO A 389 5.81 -29.88 -35.45
CA PRO A 389 7.11 -30.07 -34.82
C PRO A 389 8.27 -29.51 -35.67
N LEU A 390 8.17 -29.52 -37.01
CA LEU A 390 9.17 -28.92 -37.91
C LEU A 390 9.23 -27.39 -37.75
N ILE A 391 8.08 -26.72 -37.76
CA ILE A 391 7.94 -25.29 -37.46
C ILE A 391 8.45 -25.01 -36.05
N LYS A 392 8.07 -25.81 -35.04
CA LYS A 392 8.58 -25.67 -33.67
C LYS A 392 10.10 -25.85 -33.57
N ARG A 393 10.72 -26.64 -34.45
CA ARG A 393 12.19 -26.83 -34.54
C ARG A 393 12.87 -25.66 -35.26
N LEU A 394 12.25 -25.10 -36.30
CA LEU A 394 12.73 -23.95 -37.07
C LEU A 394 12.62 -22.63 -36.29
N TYR A 395 11.54 -22.45 -35.52
CA TYR A 395 11.30 -21.26 -34.68
C TYR A 395 11.85 -21.39 -33.25
N ARG A 396 12.65 -22.42 -32.94
CA ARG A 396 13.48 -22.44 -31.74
C ARG A 396 14.63 -21.42 -31.89
N ILE A 397 14.30 -20.14 -31.87
CA ILE A 397 15.25 -19.09 -31.46
C ILE A 397 15.58 -19.40 -30.01
N LYS A 398 16.80 -19.86 -29.76
CA LYS A 398 17.29 -20.28 -28.44
C LYS A 398 17.10 -19.14 -27.42
N PRO A 399 16.22 -19.27 -26.40
CA PRO A 399 16.21 -18.35 -25.26
C PRO A 399 17.41 -18.59 -24.33
N ALA A 400 18.19 -19.65 -24.57
CA ALA A 400 19.27 -20.14 -23.73
C ALA A 400 20.50 -19.22 -23.62
N LYS A 401 20.45 -17.98 -24.14
CA LYS A 401 21.48 -16.96 -23.90
C LYS A 401 21.01 -15.79 -23.02
N LEU A 402 19.73 -15.71 -22.64
CA LEU A 402 19.24 -14.62 -21.78
C LEU A 402 19.14 -15.00 -20.30
N LEU A 403 18.93 -16.28 -19.97
CA LEU A 403 18.83 -16.73 -18.56
C LEU A 403 20.17 -17.24 -17.98
N GLY A 404 21.26 -17.18 -18.74
CA GLY A 404 22.60 -17.64 -18.30
C GLY A 404 23.42 -16.61 -17.51
N ARG A 405 22.85 -15.46 -17.12
CA ARG A 405 23.58 -14.38 -16.41
C ARG A 405 23.03 -14.00 -15.03
N TYR A 406 22.01 -14.67 -14.51
CA TYR A 406 21.62 -14.54 -13.10
C TYR A 406 22.14 -15.75 -12.32
N ARG A 407 23.47 -15.77 -12.12
CA ARG A 407 24.13 -16.67 -11.18
C ARG A 407 24.63 -15.81 -10.03
N ASP A 408 23.91 -15.90 -8.92
CA ASP A 408 24.40 -15.78 -7.53
C ASP A 408 24.95 -14.41 -7.06
N PRO A 409 24.17 -13.59 -6.32
CA PRO A 409 24.71 -12.49 -5.53
C PRO A 409 25.26 -12.95 -4.16
N GLY A 410 25.31 -14.25 -3.86
CA GLY A 410 25.65 -14.80 -2.55
C GLY A 410 27.09 -15.31 -2.40
N LYS A 411 28.09 -14.55 -2.84
CA LYS A 411 29.49 -14.72 -2.40
C LYS A 411 30.18 -13.36 -2.25
N HIS A 412 30.03 -12.75 -1.08
CA HIS A 412 31.11 -12.25 -0.23
C HIS A 412 30.55 -11.81 1.13
#